data_AF-A0A930BEC5-F1
#
_entry.id   AF-A0A930BEC5-F1
#
_cell.length_a   1.000
_cell.length_b   1.000
_cell.length_c   1.000
_cell.angle_alpha   90.00
_cell.angle_beta   90.00
_cell.angle_gamma   90.00
#
_symmetry.space_group_name_H-M   'P 1'
#
loop_
_entity.id
_entity.type
_entity.pdbx_description
1 polymer ?
#
loop_
_entity_poly.entity_id
_entity_poly.type
_entity_poly.pdbx_seq_one_letter_code
_entity_poly.pdbx_strand_id
1 'polypeptide(L)'
;MERKTKIFIVILIALIGILFYSVYENIIESKIARLNVTKAKIVMRNGYEEIDTRYLTVGGEKYIIYREFKNPAKAMKTFKKRHPNIVKKIRRTWIAFGDLSWWNWKLYEKGAIECDQLTHEERNEIEGFFDIYENTEKNKKRLRNFV
;
A
#
# COMPACT_ATOMS: atom_id res chain seq x y z
N MET A 1 -8.75 -41.07 20.76
CA MET A 1 -7.98 -39.84 20.51
C MET A 1 -8.53 -38.73 21.41
N GLU A 2 -7.81 -38.37 22.46
CA GLU A 2 -8.27 -37.42 23.47
C GLU A 2 -8.44 -36.00 22.90
N ARG A 3 -9.39 -35.24 23.46
CA ARG A 3 -9.75 -33.87 23.03
C ARG A 3 -8.53 -32.94 22.93
N LYS A 4 -7.53 -33.14 23.80
CA LYS A 4 -6.25 -32.41 23.82
C LYS A 4 -5.39 -32.67 22.58
N THR A 5 -5.35 -33.91 22.10
CA THR A 5 -4.60 -34.30 20.90
C THR A 5 -5.16 -33.63 19.64
N LYS A 6 -6.50 -33.52 19.52
CA LYS A 6 -7.14 -32.84 18.39
C LYS A 6 -6.86 -31.33 18.37
N ILE A 7 -6.89 -30.67 19.53
CA ILE A 7 -6.57 -29.25 19.65
C ILE A 7 -5.11 -28.98 19.27
N PHE A 8 -4.20 -29.85 19.71
CA PHE A 8 -2.78 -29.74 19.37
C PHE A 8 -2.53 -29.87 17.86
N ILE A 9 -3.19 -30.82 17.18
CA ILE A 9 -3.08 -30.99 15.73
C ILE A 9 -3.57 -29.75 14.97
N VAL A 10 -4.69 -29.14 15.40
CA VAL A 10 -5.22 -27.92 14.75
C VAL A 10 -4.25 -26.73 14.90
N ILE A 11 -3.67 -26.55 16.09
CA ILE A 11 -2.67 -25.50 16.33
C ILE A 11 -1.42 -25.75 15.47
N LEU A 12 -0.97 -27.01 15.36
CA LEU A 12 0.19 -27.36 14.56
C LEU A 12 -0.03 -27.05 13.07
N ILE A 13 -1.21 -27.38 12.52
CA ILE A 13 -1.56 -27.07 11.12
C ILE A 13 -1.60 -25.55 10.88
N ALA A 14 -2.17 -24.77 11.81
CA ALA A 14 -2.21 -23.32 11.70
C ALA A 14 -0.81 -22.69 11.71
N LEU A 15 0.08 -23.18 12.59
CA LEU A 15 1.47 -22.72 12.66
C LEU A 15 2.27 -23.07 11.40
N ILE A 16 2.07 -24.28 10.86
CA ILE A 16 2.64 -24.70 9.57
C ILE A 16 2.16 -23.77 8.46
N GLY A 17 0.86 -23.46 8.40
CA GLY A 17 0.30 -22.51 7.43
C GLY A 17 0.93 -21.12 7.49
N ILE A 18 1.13 -20.58 8.70
CA ILE A 18 1.81 -19.29 8.91
C ILE A 18 3.27 -19.35 8.44
N LEU A 19 3.98 -20.44 8.76
CA LEU A 19 5.36 -20.66 8.33
C LEU A 19 5.48 -20.71 6.81
N PHE A 20 4.65 -21.50 6.14
CA PHE A 20 4.60 -21.58 4.67
C PHE A 20 4.26 -20.23 4.04
N TYR A 21 3.32 -19.48 4.61
CA TYR A 21 3.00 -18.13 4.14
C TYR A 21 4.20 -17.17 4.23
N SER A 22 4.92 -17.18 5.36
CA SER A 22 6.09 -16.31 5.54
C SER A 22 7.28 -16.70 4.64
N VAL A 23 7.49 -18.00 4.40
CA VAL A 23 8.53 -18.50 3.48
C VAL A 23 8.17 -18.13 2.05
N TYR A 24 6.89 -18.23 1.68
CA TYR A 24 6.40 -17.85 0.36
C TYR A 24 6.53 -16.33 0.10
N GLU A 25 6.17 -15.48 1.06
CA GLU A 25 6.40 -14.04 0.96
C GLU A 25 7.89 -13.71 0.79
N ASN A 26 8.77 -14.32 1.59
CA ASN A 26 10.22 -14.15 1.45
C ASN A 26 10.76 -14.60 0.08
N ILE A 27 10.24 -15.69 -0.49
CA ILE A 27 10.64 -16.16 -1.82
C ILE A 27 10.21 -15.16 -2.89
N ILE A 28 8.99 -14.62 -2.81
CA ILE A 28 8.50 -13.57 -3.71
C ILE A 28 9.36 -12.33 -3.59
N GLU A 29 9.64 -11.85 -2.38
CA GLU A 29 10.50 -10.69 -2.16
C GLU A 29 11.91 -10.91 -2.73
N SER A 30 12.49 -12.10 -2.55
CA SER A 30 13.81 -12.42 -3.13
C SER A 30 13.80 -12.53 -4.66
N LYS A 31 12.71 -13.05 -5.25
CA LYS A 31 12.55 -13.11 -6.72
C LYS A 31 12.34 -11.72 -7.31
N ILE A 32 11.59 -10.86 -6.63
CA ILE A 32 11.45 -9.44 -6.98
C ILE A 32 12.80 -8.73 -6.90
N ALA A 33 13.62 -9.02 -5.89
CA ALA A 33 14.97 -8.46 -5.78
C ALA A 33 15.93 -8.94 -6.90
N ARG A 34 15.69 -10.14 -7.47
CA ARG A 34 16.47 -10.69 -8.61
C ARG A 34 15.98 -10.22 -9.97
N LEU A 35 14.73 -9.77 -10.09
CA LEU A 35 14.29 -9.06 -11.28
C LEU A 35 15.07 -7.75 -11.35
N ASN A 36 15.86 -7.57 -12.40
CA ASN A 36 16.70 -6.39 -12.62
C ASN A 36 15.85 -5.10 -12.64
N VAL A 37 15.52 -4.57 -11.45
CA VAL A 37 14.91 -3.24 -11.25
C VAL A 37 15.99 -2.22 -11.61
N THR A 38 16.19 -2.06 -12.90
CA THR A 38 17.27 -1.26 -13.45
C THR A 38 16.87 0.20 -13.28
N LYS A 39 17.47 0.85 -12.27
CA LYS A 39 17.35 2.29 -11.94
C LYS A 39 15.98 2.72 -11.40
N ALA A 40 15.57 2.19 -10.25
CA ALA A 40 14.63 2.92 -9.40
C ALA A 40 15.26 4.26 -9.01
N LYS A 41 14.67 5.38 -9.44
CA LYS A 41 15.13 6.72 -9.05
C LYS A 41 14.24 7.22 -7.92
N ILE A 42 14.86 7.63 -6.81
CA ILE A 42 14.14 8.39 -5.77
C ILE A 42 13.98 9.82 -6.29
N VAL A 43 12.74 10.28 -6.34
CA VAL A 43 12.38 11.64 -6.76
C VAL A 43 11.55 12.31 -5.69
N MET A 44 11.71 13.63 -5.56
CA MET A 44 10.85 14.47 -4.74
C MET A 44 9.74 15.04 -5.61
N ARG A 45 8.49 14.72 -5.31
CA ARG A 45 7.31 15.28 -5.98
C ARG A 45 6.31 15.72 -4.92
N ASN A 46 5.81 16.94 -5.05
CA ASN A 46 4.85 17.51 -4.10
C ASN A 46 5.28 17.27 -2.64
N GLY A 47 6.55 17.44 -2.29
CA GLY A 47 7.04 17.22 -0.92
C GLY A 47 7.13 15.76 -0.43
N TYR A 48 6.85 14.77 -1.28
CA TYR A 48 6.94 13.35 -0.98
C TYR A 48 8.15 12.71 -1.65
N GLU A 49 8.77 11.75 -0.95
CA GLU A 49 9.78 10.87 -1.53
C GLU A 49 9.08 9.72 -2.25
N GLU A 50 9.15 9.71 -3.58
CA GLU A 50 8.56 8.68 -4.44
C GLU A 50 9.65 7.84 -5.11
N ILE A 51 9.36 6.55 -5.29
CA ILE A 51 10.14 5.63 -6.11
C ILE A 51 9.55 5.68 -7.52
N ASP A 52 10.29 6.29 -8.44
CA ASP A 52 9.93 6.37 -9.86
C ASP A 52 10.59 5.23 -10.61
N THR A 53 9.88 4.09 -10.65
CA THR A 53 10.29 2.89 -11.39
C THR A 53 9.59 2.91 -12.74
N ARG A 54 10.26 3.40 -13.79
CA ARG A 54 9.64 3.53 -15.12
C ARG A 54 9.27 2.17 -15.73
N TYR A 55 10.07 1.14 -15.48
CA TYR A 55 9.85 -0.20 -16.00
C TYR A 55 10.62 -1.26 -15.20
N LEU A 56 10.06 -2.47 -15.16
CA LEU A 56 10.67 -3.71 -14.71
C LEU A 56 10.92 -4.58 -15.94
N THR A 57 12.09 -5.19 -16.06
CA THR A 57 12.37 -6.12 -17.17
C THR A 57 12.30 -7.56 -16.68
N VAL A 58 11.41 -8.37 -17.27
CA VAL A 58 11.25 -9.80 -16.98
C VAL A 58 11.41 -10.55 -18.29
N GLY A 59 12.36 -11.48 -18.39
CA GLY A 59 12.56 -12.29 -19.61
C GLY A 59 12.88 -11.49 -20.88
N GLY A 60 13.39 -10.26 -20.77
CA GLY A 60 13.64 -9.36 -21.90
C GLY A 60 12.49 -8.40 -22.23
N GLU A 61 11.30 -8.60 -21.63
CA GLU A 61 10.14 -7.72 -21.81
C GLU A 61 10.07 -6.64 -20.72
N LYS A 62 9.66 -5.42 -21.11
CA LYS A 62 9.52 -4.28 -20.20
C LYS A 62 8.08 -4.11 -19.73
N TYR A 63 7.90 -4.06 -18.41
CA TYR A 63 6.63 -3.87 -17.74
C TYR A 63 6.60 -2.55 -16.98
N ILE A 64 5.61 -1.70 -17.26
CA ILE A 64 5.43 -0.45 -16.52
C ILE A 64 5.04 -0.79 -15.08
N ILE A 65 5.78 -0.20 -14.13
CA ILE A 65 5.47 -0.24 -12.70
C ILE A 65 4.88 1.11 -12.30
N TYR A 66 3.88 1.07 -11.44
CA TYR A 66 3.26 2.29 -10.92
C TYR A 66 4.13 2.95 -9.85
N ARG A 67 4.04 4.26 -9.68
CA ARG A 67 4.84 5.00 -8.69
C ARG A 67 4.44 4.61 -7.27
N GLU A 68 5.40 4.58 -6.35
CA GLU A 68 5.15 4.28 -4.94
C GLU A 68 5.84 5.30 -4.03
N PHE A 69 5.36 5.44 -2.80
CA PHE A 69 6.10 6.19 -1.79
C PHE A 69 7.30 5.39 -1.29
N LYS A 70 8.48 6.02 -1.19
CA LYS A 70 9.66 5.41 -0.57
C LYS A 70 9.40 5.06 0.89
N ASN A 71 8.68 5.92 1.61
CA ASN A 71 8.26 5.69 2.98
C ASN A 71 6.80 6.12 3.14
N PRO A 72 5.85 5.18 3.01
CA PRO A 72 4.42 5.46 3.12
C PRO A 72 4.06 6.16 4.45
N ALA A 73 4.55 5.66 5.58
CA ALA A 73 4.25 6.25 6.89
C ALA A 73 4.69 7.72 7.00
N LYS A 74 5.88 8.05 6.47
CA LYS A 74 6.38 9.43 6.39
C LYS A 74 5.55 10.28 5.43
N ALA A 75 5.16 9.74 4.28
CA ALA A 75 4.29 10.42 3.32
C ALA A 75 2.92 10.76 3.95
N MET A 76 2.30 9.82 4.67
CA MET A 76 1.05 10.04 5.40
C MET A 76 1.17 11.12 6.47
N LYS A 77 2.25 11.09 7.28
CA LYS A 77 2.50 12.13 8.28
C LYS A 77 2.66 13.51 7.62
N THR A 78 3.35 13.57 6.48
CA THR A 78 3.57 14.79 5.72
C THR A 78 2.27 15.32 5.12
N PHE A 79 1.44 14.45 4.55
CA PHE A 79 0.12 14.80 4.02
C PHE A 79 -0.77 15.39 5.11
N LYS A 80 -0.89 14.72 6.26
CA LYS A 80 -1.66 15.25 7.41
C LYS A 80 -1.20 16.63 7.86
N LYS A 81 0.12 16.88 7.86
CA LYS A 81 0.69 18.18 8.25
C LYS A 81 0.38 19.28 7.24
N ARG A 82 0.39 18.95 5.95
CA ARG A 82 0.19 19.92 4.86
C ARG A 82 -1.28 20.19 4.55
N HIS A 83 -2.13 19.19 4.73
CA HIS A 83 -3.55 19.23 4.39
C HIS A 83 -4.45 18.95 5.61
N PRO A 84 -4.25 19.62 6.77
CA PRO A 84 -5.02 19.33 7.97
C PRO A 84 -6.52 19.62 7.77
N ASN A 85 -6.87 20.59 6.92
CA ASN A 85 -8.25 20.96 6.63
C ASN A 85 -8.98 19.87 5.82
N ILE A 86 -8.33 19.28 4.82
CA ILE A 86 -8.90 18.17 4.03
C ILE A 86 -9.23 16.99 4.96
N VAL A 87 -8.25 16.57 5.76
CA VAL A 87 -8.40 15.47 6.72
C VAL A 87 -9.52 15.77 7.72
N LYS A 88 -9.61 17.01 8.22
CA LYS A 88 -10.64 17.44 9.17
C LYS A 88 -12.04 17.44 8.55
N LYS A 89 -12.21 17.89 7.30
CA LYS A 89 -13.49 17.88 6.59
C LYS A 89 -14.02 16.46 6.44
N ILE A 90 -13.18 15.55 5.92
CA ILE A 90 -13.55 14.14 5.75
C ILE A 90 -13.91 13.49 7.09
N ARG A 91 -13.09 13.72 8.12
CA ARG A 91 -13.33 13.20 9.47
C ARG A 91 -14.62 13.74 10.10
N ARG A 92 -15.02 14.99 9.81
CA ARG A 92 -16.28 15.56 10.30
C ARG A 92 -17.49 14.88 9.65
N THR A 93 -17.39 14.59 8.36
CA THR A 93 -18.43 13.80 7.67
C THR A 93 -18.48 12.38 8.22
N TRP A 94 -17.35 11.81 8.63
CA TRP A 94 -17.23 10.42 9.05
C TRP A 94 -16.41 10.24 10.34
N ILE A 95 -17.03 10.55 11.48
CA ILE A 95 -16.38 10.56 12.81
C ILE A 95 -15.81 9.19 13.20
N ALA A 96 -16.39 8.09 12.67
CA ALA A 96 -16.04 6.72 13.01
C ALA A 96 -14.66 6.24 12.49
N PHE A 97 -13.98 6.98 11.60
CA PHE A 97 -12.76 6.50 10.95
C PHE A 97 -11.49 6.54 11.81
N GLY A 98 -11.52 7.21 12.97
CA GLY A 98 -10.30 7.51 13.74
C GLY A 98 -9.35 8.44 12.97
N ASP A 99 -8.10 8.61 13.43
CA ASP A 99 -7.12 9.46 12.75
C ASP A 99 -6.58 8.80 11.48
N LEU A 100 -6.39 9.58 10.41
CA LEU A 100 -5.83 9.09 9.14
C LEU A 100 -4.46 8.42 9.35
N SER A 101 -4.33 7.20 8.84
CA SER A 101 -3.19 6.30 8.99
C SER A 101 -3.09 5.37 7.77
N TRP A 102 -2.02 4.59 7.72
CA TRP A 102 -1.85 3.55 6.70
C TRP A 102 -2.89 2.41 6.83
N TRP A 103 -3.54 2.22 7.98
CA TRP A 103 -4.51 1.13 8.13
C TRP A 103 -5.93 1.50 7.69
N ASN A 104 -6.24 2.79 7.62
CA ASN A 104 -7.59 3.29 7.33
C ASN A 104 -7.63 4.26 6.13
N TRP A 105 -6.57 4.39 5.33
CA TRP A 105 -6.54 5.31 4.19
C TRP A 105 -7.67 5.04 3.18
N LYS A 106 -8.05 3.77 2.94
CA LYS A 106 -9.19 3.41 2.08
C LYS A 106 -10.53 3.91 2.62
N LEU A 107 -10.69 4.03 3.94
CA LEU A 107 -11.90 4.63 4.53
C LEU A 107 -11.92 6.13 4.29
N TYR A 108 -10.75 6.78 4.39
CA TYR A 108 -10.60 8.20 4.07
C TYR A 108 -10.77 8.49 2.58
N GLU A 109 -10.37 7.59 1.69
CA GLU A 109 -10.60 7.67 0.24
C GLU A 109 -12.10 7.64 -0.07
N LYS A 110 -12.83 6.66 0.48
CA LYS A 110 -14.30 6.62 0.39
C LYS A 110 -14.94 7.88 0.98
N GLY A 111 -14.47 8.28 2.16
CA GLY A 111 -14.93 9.50 2.81
C GLY A 111 -14.68 10.76 1.99
N ALA A 112 -13.58 10.83 1.23
CA ALA A 112 -13.30 11.93 0.32
C ALA A 112 -14.29 11.96 -0.85
N ILE A 113 -14.63 10.80 -1.41
CA ILE A 113 -15.62 10.68 -2.49
C ILE A 113 -16.98 11.23 -2.02
N GLU A 114 -17.38 10.88 -0.79
CA GLU A 114 -18.68 11.22 -0.20
C GLU A 114 -18.71 12.57 0.55
N CYS A 115 -17.58 13.29 0.65
CA CYS A 115 -17.52 14.56 1.37
C CYS A 115 -17.87 15.74 0.46
N ASP A 116 -19.09 16.26 0.61
CA ASP A 116 -19.58 17.44 -0.11
C ASP A 116 -18.87 18.75 0.28
N GLN A 117 -18.08 18.74 1.36
CA GLN A 117 -17.35 19.93 1.85
C GLN A 117 -15.97 20.10 1.18
N LEU A 118 -15.53 19.11 0.39
CA LEU A 118 -14.28 19.21 -0.36
C LEU A 118 -14.50 20.00 -1.64
N THR A 119 -13.64 20.98 -1.87
CA THR A 119 -13.49 21.62 -3.19
C THR A 119 -12.97 20.62 -4.21
N HIS A 120 -13.10 20.94 -5.50
CA HIS A 120 -12.56 20.10 -6.57
C HIS A 120 -11.04 19.92 -6.44
N GLU A 121 -10.32 20.97 -6.07
CA GLU A 121 -8.87 20.94 -5.87
C GLU A 121 -8.48 20.06 -4.67
N GLU A 122 -9.20 20.17 -3.54
CA GLU A 122 -8.94 19.33 -2.37
C GLU A 122 -9.21 17.85 -2.66
N ARG A 123 -10.22 17.57 -3.48
CA ARG A 123 -10.56 16.21 -3.93
C ARG A 123 -9.45 15.65 -4.82
N ASN A 124 -9.00 16.40 -5.82
CA ASN A 124 -7.90 15.99 -6.70
C ASN A 124 -6.60 15.74 -5.90
N GLU A 125 -6.32 16.58 -4.88
CA GLU A 125 -5.13 16.43 -4.04
C GLU A 125 -5.17 15.12 -3.23
N ILE A 126 -6.31 14.80 -2.60
CA ILE A 126 -6.40 13.57 -1.79
C ILE A 126 -6.52 12.30 -2.63
N GLU A 127 -7.25 12.35 -3.74
CA GLU A 127 -7.34 11.23 -4.69
C GLU A 127 -5.97 10.92 -5.29
N GLY A 128 -5.25 11.94 -5.79
CA GLY A 128 -3.90 11.76 -6.31
C GLY A 128 -2.90 11.23 -5.26
N PHE A 129 -3.07 11.60 -3.99
CA PHE A 129 -2.26 11.06 -2.90
C PHE A 129 -2.58 9.57 -2.62
N PHE A 130 -3.86 9.19 -2.62
CA PHE A 130 -4.27 7.80 -2.36
C PHE A 130 -4.03 6.86 -3.55
N ASP A 131 -4.05 7.37 -4.78
CA ASP A 131 -3.66 6.61 -5.98
C ASP A 131 -2.25 6.01 -5.85
N ILE A 132 -1.30 6.80 -5.33
CA ILE A 132 0.08 6.34 -5.10
C ILE A 132 0.14 5.27 -3.98
N TYR A 133 -0.76 5.34 -3.01
CA TYR A 133 -0.91 4.31 -1.98
C TYR A 133 -1.44 3.00 -2.56
N GLU A 134 -2.42 3.08 -3.48
CA GLU A 134 -2.98 1.91 -4.14
C GLU A 134 -1.98 1.20 -5.06
N ASN A 135 -1.06 1.97 -5.65
CA ASN A 135 -0.03 1.45 -6.55
C ASN A 135 0.82 0.34 -5.93
N THR A 136 1.03 0.34 -4.60
CA THR A 136 1.76 -0.75 -3.91
C THR A 136 1.07 -2.10 -4.13
N GLU A 137 -0.25 -2.14 -3.98
CA GLU A 137 -1.03 -3.37 -4.19
C GLU A 137 -1.16 -3.72 -5.68
N LYS A 138 -1.30 -2.71 -6.55
CA LYS A 138 -1.30 -2.91 -8.02
C LYS A 138 0.02 -3.53 -8.49
N ASN A 139 1.15 -3.03 -7.99
CA ASN A 139 2.49 -3.54 -8.32
C ASN A 139 2.68 -4.96 -7.80
N LYS A 140 2.32 -5.25 -6.53
CA LYS A 140 2.35 -6.63 -5.99
C LYS A 140 1.54 -7.60 -6.85
N LYS A 141 0.30 -7.24 -7.22
CA LYS A 141 -0.56 -8.07 -8.07
C LYS A 141 0.07 -8.32 -9.44
N ARG A 142 0.65 -7.27 -10.04
CA ARG A 142 1.32 -7.36 -11.34
C ARG A 142 2.56 -8.24 -11.27
N LEU A 143 3.36 -8.13 -10.21
CA LEU A 143 4.55 -8.94 -9.97
C LEU A 143 4.23 -10.42 -9.76
N ARG A 144 3.12 -10.74 -9.08
CA ARG A 144 2.65 -12.12 -8.92
C ARG A 144 2.36 -12.81 -10.25
N ASN A 145 1.95 -12.08 -11.29
CA ASN A 145 1.72 -12.68 -12.61
C ASN A 145 3.02 -13.12 -13.31
N PHE A 146 4.19 -12.75 -12.78
CA PHE A 146 5.50 -13.13 -13.34
C PHE A 146 6.22 -14.22 -12.53
N VAL A 147 5.63 -14.70 -11.42
CA VAL A 147 6.21 -15.69 -10.51
C VAL A 147 5.50 -17.02 -10.63
#